data_AF-A0A963QT85-F1
#
_entry.id   AF-A0A963QT85-F1
#
_cell.length_a   1.000
_cell.length_b   1.000
_cell.length_c   1.000
_cell.angle_alpha   90.00
_cell.angle_beta   90.00
_cell.angle_gamma   90.00
#
_symmetry.space_group_name_H-M   'P 1'
#
loop_
_entity.id
_entity.type
_entity.pdbx_description
1 polymer ?
#
loop_
_entity_poly.entity_id
_entity_poly.type
_entity_poly.pdbx_seq_one_letter_code
_entity_poly.pdbx_strand_id
1 'polypeptide(L)'
;IQSNNRGGVRTTLKKLLEKFERKPYGWYYAAVLCTLANLCARGKVEVRTDGNLLEEDELERALRNTHGHGNVVLDPQVEFTASQVRALKAFFEDFFDAPPAAGEAKALGKETGAAFQELMHQLNPLAAQASQYPFLNALTPVLEKIKELTGKPYTWYLTELTRQEDALLDMKESVIDPVRKFMSGPQKGIFDNARTFVQSQESNFVYIDGDESAQVVASLTDPECYKGNRMQQVKTQVETLKGKVTAQIEAEIAKARETVATLKGRLCGMAEFGALNGGQQEQITRPFNEFDSGIERQKLIAVIRDTLRRFEESDYQSLLSQMTSWTQPAPTPKPALVPGQTSTPYDGAKPTQPTVAEPRIEYVSSRSVKVSFDKAWLSDEADVERYLESMREALLDEIRKGKRIQI
;
A
#
# COMPACT_ATOMS: atom_id res chain seq x y z
N ILE A 1 -34.54 -52.76 -14.97
CA ILE A 1 -33.21 -52.19 -15.26
C ILE A 1 -32.36 -52.17 -13.98
N GLN A 2 -32.73 -51.41 -12.94
CA GLN A 2 -32.02 -51.38 -11.64
C GLN A 2 -31.76 -52.74 -11.00
N SER A 3 -32.78 -53.60 -10.88
CA SER A 3 -32.62 -54.95 -10.31
C SER A 3 -31.61 -55.81 -11.09
N ASN A 4 -31.60 -55.72 -12.42
CA ASN A 4 -30.62 -56.43 -13.25
C ASN A 4 -29.20 -55.87 -13.03
N ASN A 5 -29.05 -54.54 -12.95
CA ASN A 5 -27.76 -53.90 -12.69
C ASN A 5 -27.19 -54.31 -11.31
N ARG A 6 -28.01 -54.33 -10.25
CA ARG A 6 -27.61 -54.82 -8.91
C ARG A 6 -27.14 -56.28 -8.92
N GLY A 7 -27.68 -57.10 -9.83
CA GLY A 7 -27.28 -58.50 -10.03
C GLY A 7 -26.16 -58.70 -11.05
N GLY A 8 -25.50 -57.63 -11.55
CA GLY A 8 -24.45 -57.72 -12.57
C GLY A 8 -24.94 -58.10 -13.98
N VAL A 9 -26.25 -58.03 -14.24
CA VAL A 9 -26.87 -58.42 -15.51
C VAL A 9 -27.05 -57.21 -16.42
N ARG A 10 -26.41 -57.24 -17.61
CA ARG A 10 -26.60 -56.23 -18.65
C ARG A 10 -28.03 -56.23 -19.20
N THR A 11 -28.70 -55.07 -19.13
CA THR A 11 -30.01 -54.86 -19.75
C THR A 11 -29.82 -54.14 -21.09
N THR A 12 -30.38 -54.69 -22.17
CA THR A 12 -30.34 -54.08 -23.50
C THR A 12 -31.72 -53.64 -23.93
N LEU A 13 -31.81 -52.74 -24.91
CA LEU A 13 -33.08 -52.28 -25.47
C LEU A 13 -33.91 -53.45 -26.00
N LYS A 14 -33.27 -54.41 -26.69
CA LYS A 14 -33.92 -55.64 -27.14
C LYS A 14 -34.56 -56.42 -25.98
N LYS A 15 -33.83 -56.64 -24.88
CA LYS A 15 -34.36 -57.34 -23.70
C LYS A 15 -35.50 -56.57 -23.02
N LEU A 16 -35.46 -55.25 -23.06
CA LEU A 16 -36.54 -54.41 -22.53
C LEU A 16 -37.82 -54.59 -23.35
N LEU A 17 -37.72 -54.48 -24.68
CA LEU A 17 -38.83 -54.68 -25.61
C LEU A 17 -39.44 -56.07 -25.47
N GLU A 18 -38.62 -57.12 -25.57
CA GLU A 18 -39.08 -58.52 -25.43
C GLU A 18 -39.81 -58.78 -24.11
N LYS A 19 -39.40 -58.12 -23.02
CA LYS A 19 -40.04 -58.28 -21.71
C LYS A 19 -41.40 -57.59 -21.64
N PHE A 20 -41.51 -56.37 -22.13
CA PHE A 20 -42.74 -55.56 -22.00
C PHE A 20 -43.77 -55.83 -23.10
N GLU A 21 -43.36 -56.34 -24.26
CA GLU A 21 -44.29 -56.77 -25.32
C GLU A 21 -44.94 -58.13 -25.03
N ARG A 22 -44.31 -58.98 -24.21
CA ARG A 22 -44.85 -60.29 -23.82
C ARG A 22 -45.81 -60.19 -22.64
N LYS A 23 -46.63 -61.24 -22.46
CA LYS A 23 -47.48 -61.41 -21.26
C LYS A 23 -46.61 -61.45 -19.99
N PRO A 24 -47.03 -60.84 -18.87
CA PRO A 24 -48.36 -60.27 -18.61
C PRO A 24 -48.56 -58.81 -19.06
N TYR A 25 -47.53 -58.13 -19.59
CA TYR A 25 -47.59 -56.69 -19.88
C TYR A 25 -48.28 -56.37 -21.21
N GLY A 26 -47.83 -57.00 -22.31
CA GLY A 26 -48.46 -56.84 -23.64
C GLY A 26 -48.41 -55.42 -24.22
N TRP A 27 -47.40 -54.63 -23.87
CA TRP A 27 -47.28 -53.24 -24.35
C TRP A 27 -46.96 -53.19 -25.84
N TYR A 28 -47.45 -52.16 -26.52
CA TYR A 28 -47.10 -51.90 -27.92
C TYR A 28 -45.66 -51.40 -28.05
N TYR A 29 -44.95 -51.82 -29.11
CA TYR A 29 -43.55 -51.46 -29.40
C TYR A 29 -43.26 -49.97 -29.22
N ALA A 30 -44.08 -49.10 -29.82
CA ALA A 30 -43.87 -47.66 -29.73
C ALA A 30 -44.10 -47.12 -28.31
N ALA A 31 -44.99 -47.72 -27.52
CA ALA A 31 -45.24 -47.30 -26.14
C ALA A 31 -44.02 -47.57 -25.24
N VAL A 32 -43.34 -48.71 -25.44
CA VAL A 32 -42.10 -49.04 -24.72
C VAL A 32 -41.00 -48.04 -25.09
N LEU A 33 -40.82 -47.74 -26.38
CA LEU A 33 -39.82 -46.78 -26.84
C LEU A 33 -40.09 -45.34 -26.37
N CYS A 34 -41.33 -44.86 -26.46
CA CYS A 34 -41.69 -43.52 -25.97
C CYS A 34 -41.50 -43.40 -24.46
N THR A 35 -41.84 -44.45 -23.70
CA THR A 35 -41.63 -44.47 -22.25
C THR A 35 -40.15 -44.46 -21.91
N LEU A 36 -39.34 -45.24 -22.63
CA LEU A 36 -37.88 -45.23 -22.45
C LEU A 36 -37.29 -43.86 -22.79
N ALA A 37 -37.67 -43.26 -23.92
CA ALA A 37 -37.21 -41.93 -24.31
C ALA A 37 -37.55 -40.87 -23.25
N ASN A 38 -38.76 -40.94 -22.67
CA ASN A 38 -39.15 -40.07 -21.55
C ASN A 38 -38.31 -40.33 -20.29
N LEU A 39 -37.96 -41.58 -19.98
CA LEU A 39 -37.06 -41.88 -18.87
C LEU A 39 -35.62 -41.39 -19.12
N CYS A 40 -35.13 -41.43 -20.36
CA CYS A 40 -33.84 -40.86 -20.74
C CYS A 40 -33.86 -39.33 -20.62
N ALA A 41 -34.92 -38.67 -21.12
CA ALA A 41 -35.10 -37.22 -21.01
C ALA A 41 -35.14 -36.74 -19.55
N ARG A 42 -35.69 -37.56 -18.65
CA ARG A 42 -35.72 -37.30 -17.19
C ARG A 42 -34.45 -37.76 -16.45
N GLY A 43 -33.41 -38.17 -17.19
CA GLY A 43 -32.14 -38.63 -16.62
C GLY A 43 -32.23 -39.88 -15.75
N LYS A 44 -33.27 -40.71 -15.90
CA LYS A 44 -33.47 -41.95 -15.11
C LYS A 44 -32.73 -43.16 -15.69
N VAL A 45 -32.50 -43.16 -16.99
CA VAL A 45 -31.79 -44.22 -17.72
C VAL A 45 -30.81 -43.56 -18.68
N GLU A 46 -29.55 -43.99 -18.63
CA GLU A 46 -28.55 -43.67 -19.64
C GLU A 46 -28.50 -44.78 -20.67
N VAL A 47 -28.24 -44.40 -21.93
CA VAL A 47 -28.16 -45.34 -23.04
C VAL A 47 -26.75 -45.32 -23.60
N ARG A 48 -26.16 -46.51 -23.75
CA ARG A 48 -24.80 -46.66 -24.27
C ARG A 48 -24.73 -47.67 -25.40
N THR A 49 -23.87 -47.42 -26.38
CA THR A 49 -23.50 -48.40 -27.40
C THR A 49 -21.98 -48.50 -27.45
N ASP A 50 -21.44 -49.72 -27.39
CA ASP A 50 -19.99 -50.00 -27.38
C ASP A 50 -19.19 -49.19 -26.32
N GLY A 51 -19.84 -48.85 -25.20
CA GLY A 51 -19.26 -48.09 -24.09
C GLY A 51 -19.46 -46.57 -24.17
N ASN A 52 -19.91 -46.04 -25.31
CA ASN A 52 -20.15 -44.60 -25.51
C ASN A 52 -21.56 -44.21 -25.07
N LEU A 53 -21.67 -43.11 -24.30
CA LEU A 53 -22.95 -42.51 -23.91
C LEU A 53 -23.62 -41.86 -25.13
N LEU A 54 -24.89 -42.20 -25.36
CA LEU A 54 -25.70 -41.61 -26.42
C LEU A 54 -26.58 -40.49 -25.85
N GLU A 55 -26.44 -39.28 -26.38
CA GLU A 55 -27.28 -38.12 -26.07
C GLU A 55 -27.92 -37.59 -27.38
N GLU A 56 -29.01 -36.84 -27.27
CA GLU A 56 -29.68 -36.11 -28.37
C GLU A 56 -29.92 -36.96 -29.65
N ASP A 57 -29.41 -36.53 -30.81
CA ASP A 57 -29.63 -37.15 -32.12
C ASP A 57 -29.13 -38.60 -32.19
N GLU A 58 -28.04 -38.91 -31.47
CA GLU A 58 -27.47 -40.25 -31.42
C GLU A 58 -28.38 -41.22 -30.66
N LEU A 59 -29.00 -40.73 -29.58
CA LEU A 59 -30.00 -41.47 -28.82
C LEU A 59 -31.23 -41.73 -29.69
N GLU A 60 -31.75 -40.72 -30.40
CA GLU A 60 -32.91 -40.90 -31.28
C GLU A 60 -32.63 -41.97 -32.35
N ARG A 61 -31.49 -41.85 -33.04
CA ARG A 61 -31.08 -42.79 -34.09
C ARG A 61 -30.94 -44.22 -33.56
N ALA A 62 -30.38 -44.39 -32.37
CA ALA A 62 -30.22 -45.71 -31.74
C ALA A 62 -31.57 -46.34 -31.35
N LEU A 63 -32.52 -45.54 -30.85
CA LEU A 63 -33.86 -46.01 -30.50
C LEU A 63 -34.65 -46.44 -31.75
N ARG A 64 -34.46 -45.78 -32.90
CA ARG A 64 -35.15 -46.11 -34.17
C ARG A 64 -34.53 -47.28 -34.94
N ASN A 65 -33.26 -47.60 -34.68
CA ASN A 65 -32.54 -48.68 -35.38
C ASN A 65 -32.81 -50.07 -34.77
N THR A 66 -33.88 -50.74 -35.22
CA THR A 66 -34.33 -52.05 -34.71
C THR A 66 -33.24 -53.14 -34.78
N HIS A 67 -32.37 -53.13 -35.78
CA HIS A 67 -31.27 -54.11 -35.91
C HIS A 67 -30.18 -53.90 -34.85
N GLY A 68 -30.00 -52.67 -34.36
CA GLY A 68 -28.98 -52.30 -33.37
C GLY A 68 -29.41 -52.48 -31.90
N HIS A 69 -30.70 -52.74 -31.63
CA HIS A 69 -31.24 -52.77 -30.26
C HIS A 69 -30.58 -53.80 -29.32
N GLY A 70 -29.92 -54.82 -29.86
CA GLY A 70 -29.14 -55.79 -29.06
C GLY A 70 -27.87 -55.19 -28.45
N ASN A 71 -27.30 -54.17 -29.09
CA ASN A 71 -26.06 -53.50 -28.69
C ASN A 71 -26.30 -52.24 -27.86
N VAL A 72 -27.54 -51.73 -27.86
CA VAL A 72 -27.98 -50.61 -27.04
C VAL A 72 -28.16 -51.07 -25.60
N VAL A 73 -27.24 -50.68 -24.72
CA VAL A 73 -27.22 -50.99 -23.29
C VAL A 73 -27.96 -49.89 -22.52
N LEU A 74 -28.81 -50.31 -21.59
CA LEU A 74 -29.58 -49.43 -20.72
C LEU A 74 -29.01 -49.49 -19.31
N ASP A 75 -28.38 -48.40 -18.88
CA ASP A 75 -27.83 -48.27 -17.55
C ASP A 75 -28.77 -47.42 -16.68
N PRO A 76 -29.22 -47.92 -15.52
CA PRO A 76 -29.96 -47.10 -14.58
C PRO A 76 -29.04 -46.02 -14.03
N GLN A 77 -29.49 -44.77 -14.05
CA GLN A 77 -28.77 -43.71 -13.33
C GLN A 77 -28.80 -43.97 -11.82
N VAL A 78 -27.76 -43.51 -11.12
CA VAL A 78 -27.76 -43.46 -9.65
C VAL A 78 -28.94 -42.59 -9.23
N GLU A 79 -29.96 -43.20 -8.63
CA GLU A 79 -31.07 -42.43 -8.09
C GLU A 79 -30.61 -41.72 -6.82
N PHE A 80 -30.44 -40.41 -6.94
CA PHE A 80 -30.30 -39.54 -5.78
C PHE A 80 -31.63 -39.46 -5.05
N THR A 81 -31.55 -39.56 -3.73
CA THR A 81 -32.71 -39.37 -2.86
C THR A 81 -33.20 -37.92 -2.96
N ALA A 82 -34.50 -37.71 -2.77
CA ALA A 82 -35.05 -36.35 -2.72
C ALA A 82 -34.37 -35.50 -1.62
N SER A 83 -33.92 -36.13 -0.54
CA SER A 83 -33.13 -35.48 0.51
C SER A 83 -31.77 -34.99 0.03
N GLN A 84 -31.02 -35.77 -0.76
CA GLN A 84 -29.73 -35.33 -1.32
C GLN A 84 -29.88 -34.14 -2.25
N VAL A 85 -30.90 -34.15 -3.11
CA VAL A 85 -31.18 -33.02 -4.00
C VAL A 85 -31.57 -31.78 -3.21
N ARG A 86 -32.41 -31.91 -2.17
CA ARG A 86 -32.79 -30.79 -1.29
C ARG A 86 -31.60 -30.23 -0.52
N ALA A 87 -30.74 -31.09 0.02
CA ALA A 87 -29.54 -30.67 0.75
C ALA A 87 -28.61 -29.86 -0.15
N LEU A 88 -28.36 -30.33 -1.38
CA LEU A 88 -27.53 -29.59 -2.32
C LEU A 88 -28.15 -28.24 -2.73
N LYS A 89 -29.48 -28.15 -2.86
CA LYS A 89 -30.16 -26.87 -3.13
C LYS A 89 -30.03 -25.89 -1.98
N ALA A 90 -30.24 -26.36 -0.74
CA ALA A 90 -30.08 -25.53 0.45
C ALA A 90 -28.64 -25.02 0.56
N PHE A 91 -27.65 -25.90 0.46
CA PHE A 91 -26.24 -25.52 0.42
C PHE A 91 -25.95 -24.49 -0.68
N PHE A 92 -26.48 -24.70 -1.90
CA PHE A 92 -26.26 -23.79 -3.01
C PHE A 92 -26.81 -22.39 -2.71
N GLU A 93 -28.03 -22.33 -2.17
CA GLU A 93 -28.68 -21.08 -1.75
C GLU A 93 -27.85 -20.35 -0.68
N ASP A 94 -27.43 -21.07 0.36
CA ASP A 94 -26.69 -20.50 1.49
C ASP A 94 -25.27 -20.08 1.10
N PHE A 95 -24.60 -20.86 0.24
CA PHE A 95 -23.20 -20.62 -0.12
C PHE A 95 -23.01 -19.64 -1.29
N PHE A 96 -23.96 -19.56 -2.22
CA PHE A 96 -23.86 -18.64 -3.37
C PHE A 96 -24.82 -17.44 -3.29
N ASP A 97 -25.60 -17.33 -2.22
CA ASP A 97 -26.60 -16.28 -1.98
C ASP A 97 -27.65 -16.17 -3.12
N ALA A 98 -27.93 -17.29 -3.81
CA ALA A 98 -28.88 -17.36 -4.92
C ALA A 98 -29.44 -18.78 -5.09
N PRO A 99 -30.71 -18.93 -5.51
CA PRO A 99 -31.28 -20.24 -5.79
C PRO A 99 -30.70 -20.86 -7.08
N PRO A 100 -30.52 -22.19 -7.12
CA PRO A 100 -30.10 -22.86 -8.34
C PRO A 100 -31.20 -22.84 -9.40
N ALA A 101 -30.83 -22.63 -10.65
CA ALA A 101 -31.75 -22.70 -11.79
C ALA A 101 -32.19 -24.15 -12.08
N ALA A 102 -31.32 -25.12 -11.82
CA ALA A 102 -31.58 -26.52 -12.09
C ALA A 102 -32.36 -27.22 -10.97
N GLY A 103 -33.46 -27.87 -11.36
CA GLY A 103 -34.28 -28.66 -10.44
C GLY A 103 -33.80 -30.11 -10.23
N GLU A 104 -33.13 -30.67 -11.23
CA GLU A 104 -32.81 -32.10 -11.34
C GLU A 104 -31.37 -32.40 -10.90
N ALA A 105 -31.13 -33.58 -10.32
CA ALA A 105 -29.86 -33.95 -9.70
C ALA A 105 -28.63 -33.77 -10.62
N LYS A 106 -28.66 -34.28 -11.87
CA LYS A 106 -27.55 -34.16 -12.81
C LYS A 106 -27.24 -32.71 -13.16
N ALA A 107 -28.28 -31.93 -13.45
CA ALA A 107 -28.15 -30.52 -13.81
C ALA A 107 -27.69 -29.67 -12.60
N LEU A 108 -28.26 -29.88 -11.41
CA LEU A 108 -27.91 -29.20 -10.18
C LEU A 108 -26.45 -29.44 -9.77
N GLY A 109 -25.96 -30.69 -9.86
CA GLY A 109 -24.56 -30.99 -9.56
C GLY A 109 -23.59 -30.34 -10.55
N LYS A 110 -23.95 -30.27 -11.85
CA LYS A 110 -23.16 -29.53 -12.85
C LYS A 110 -23.16 -28.03 -12.59
N GLU A 111 -24.32 -27.45 -12.29
CA GLU A 111 -24.48 -26.03 -11.94
C GLU A 111 -23.65 -25.67 -10.71
N THR A 112 -23.68 -26.50 -9.67
CA THR A 112 -22.85 -26.31 -8.45
C THR A 112 -21.36 -26.27 -8.79
N GLY A 113 -20.88 -27.20 -9.62
CA GLY A 113 -19.48 -27.21 -10.05
C GLY A 113 -19.10 -25.96 -10.86
N ALA A 114 -19.99 -25.49 -11.72
CA ALA A 114 -19.80 -24.25 -12.47
C ALA A 114 -19.79 -23.00 -11.55
N ALA A 115 -20.67 -22.96 -10.54
CA ALA A 115 -20.70 -21.88 -9.56
C ALA A 115 -19.41 -21.78 -8.74
N PHE A 116 -18.82 -22.93 -8.34
CA PHE A 116 -17.48 -22.93 -7.73
C PHE A 116 -16.37 -22.43 -8.66
N GLN A 117 -16.42 -22.79 -9.95
CA GLN A 117 -15.48 -22.27 -10.94
C GLN A 117 -15.59 -20.76 -11.10
N GLU A 118 -16.82 -20.24 -11.19
CA GLU A 118 -17.09 -18.81 -11.28
C GLU A 118 -16.61 -18.07 -10.01
N LEU A 119 -16.89 -18.61 -8.83
CA LEU A 119 -16.40 -18.05 -7.57
C LEU A 119 -14.86 -17.98 -7.55
N MET A 120 -14.18 -19.03 -8.02
CA MET A 120 -12.72 -19.03 -8.14
C MET A 120 -12.23 -17.94 -9.13
N HIS A 121 -12.93 -17.75 -10.25
CA HIS A 121 -12.62 -16.68 -11.20
C HIS A 121 -12.81 -15.28 -10.62
N GLN A 122 -13.77 -15.09 -9.71
CA GLN A 122 -13.99 -13.82 -9.01
C GLN A 122 -12.94 -13.56 -7.92
N LEU A 123 -12.50 -14.60 -7.19
CA LEU A 123 -11.56 -14.47 -6.08
C LEU A 123 -10.10 -14.32 -6.53
N ASN A 124 -9.71 -14.93 -7.67
CA ASN A 124 -8.33 -14.86 -8.18
C ASN A 124 -7.83 -13.41 -8.41
N PRO A 125 -8.57 -12.50 -9.06
CA PRO A 125 -8.18 -11.10 -9.21
C PRO A 125 -8.05 -10.34 -7.88
N LEU A 126 -8.81 -10.73 -6.85
CA LEU A 126 -8.67 -10.15 -5.52
C LEU A 126 -7.37 -10.63 -4.88
N ALA A 127 -7.11 -11.94 -4.86
CA ALA A 127 -5.88 -12.49 -4.31
C ALA A 127 -4.60 -11.91 -4.99
N ALA A 128 -4.67 -11.64 -6.29
CA ALA A 128 -3.57 -11.02 -7.04
C ALA A 128 -3.20 -9.59 -6.55
N GLN A 129 -4.10 -8.93 -5.83
CA GLN A 129 -3.86 -7.59 -5.25
C GLN A 129 -3.21 -7.64 -3.85
N ALA A 130 -2.73 -8.81 -3.40
CA ALA A 130 -2.13 -8.96 -2.07
C ALA A 130 -0.91 -8.05 -1.80
N SER A 131 -0.19 -7.60 -2.84
CA SER A 131 0.89 -6.61 -2.71
C SER A 131 0.39 -5.24 -2.26
N GLN A 132 -0.88 -4.91 -2.58
CA GLN A 132 -1.52 -3.67 -2.18
C GLN A 132 -2.35 -3.81 -0.92
N TYR A 133 -2.96 -4.98 -0.72
CA TYR A 133 -3.82 -5.32 0.40
C TYR A 133 -3.33 -6.62 1.04
N PRO A 134 -2.39 -6.57 2.00
CA PRO A 134 -1.76 -7.77 2.56
C PRO A 134 -2.74 -8.80 3.14
N PHE A 135 -3.88 -8.35 3.64
CA PHE A 135 -4.93 -9.22 4.16
C PHE A 135 -5.57 -10.13 3.10
N LEU A 136 -5.45 -9.81 1.80
CA LEU A 136 -5.95 -10.66 0.71
C LEU A 136 -5.19 -11.99 0.60
N ASN A 137 -4.06 -12.15 1.28
CA ASN A 137 -3.42 -13.45 1.47
C ASN A 137 -4.32 -14.45 2.21
N ALA A 138 -5.34 -13.99 2.95
CA ALA A 138 -6.37 -14.86 3.53
C ALA A 138 -7.17 -15.64 2.47
N LEU A 139 -7.21 -15.19 1.21
CA LEU A 139 -7.86 -15.89 0.12
C LEU A 139 -7.05 -17.08 -0.43
N THR A 140 -5.76 -17.20 -0.12
CA THR A 140 -4.92 -18.32 -0.58
C THR A 140 -5.48 -19.69 -0.17
N PRO A 141 -5.70 -19.98 1.14
CA PRO A 141 -6.29 -21.25 1.55
C PRO A 141 -7.72 -21.46 1.03
N VAL A 142 -8.48 -20.36 0.83
CA VAL A 142 -9.83 -20.41 0.25
C VAL A 142 -9.79 -20.87 -1.20
N LEU A 143 -8.88 -20.30 -2.00
CA LEU A 143 -8.70 -20.66 -3.41
C LEU A 143 -8.20 -22.08 -3.56
N GLU A 144 -7.29 -22.53 -2.70
CA GLU A 144 -6.87 -23.94 -2.65
C GLU A 144 -8.06 -24.84 -2.36
N LYS A 145 -8.89 -24.50 -1.38
CA LYS A 145 -10.07 -25.28 -1.03
C LYS A 145 -11.09 -25.33 -2.16
N ILE A 146 -11.43 -24.20 -2.76
CA ILE A 146 -12.37 -24.15 -3.90
C ILE A 146 -11.81 -24.94 -5.09
N LYS A 147 -10.50 -24.85 -5.36
CA LYS A 147 -9.85 -25.61 -6.43
C LYS A 147 -10.01 -27.12 -6.24
N GLU A 148 -9.94 -27.63 -5.00
CA GLU A 148 -10.22 -29.05 -4.71
C GLU A 148 -11.66 -29.46 -5.04
N LEU A 149 -12.63 -28.53 -4.92
CA LEU A 149 -14.04 -28.77 -5.20
C LEU A 149 -14.35 -28.69 -6.70
N THR A 150 -13.60 -27.88 -7.45
CA THR A 150 -13.82 -27.71 -8.89
C THR A 150 -13.45 -28.96 -9.70
N GLY A 151 -14.19 -29.20 -10.79
CA GLY A 151 -13.92 -30.31 -11.72
C GLY A 151 -14.32 -31.70 -11.21
N LYS A 152 -14.96 -31.79 -10.05
CA LYS A 152 -15.54 -33.06 -9.55
C LYS A 152 -16.73 -33.49 -10.41
N PRO A 153 -16.99 -34.80 -10.55
CA PRO A 153 -18.17 -35.29 -11.25
C PRO A 153 -19.44 -34.84 -10.52
N TYR A 154 -20.53 -34.62 -11.25
CA TYR A 154 -21.78 -34.10 -10.68
C TYR A 154 -22.31 -34.93 -9.49
N THR A 155 -22.06 -36.24 -9.51
CA THR A 155 -22.46 -37.18 -8.46
C THR A 155 -21.78 -36.92 -7.11
N TRP A 156 -20.56 -36.37 -7.14
CA TRP A 156 -19.77 -36.05 -5.95
C TRP A 156 -20.42 -34.91 -5.16
N TYR A 157 -20.93 -33.87 -5.83
CA TYR A 157 -21.60 -32.74 -5.14
C TYR A 157 -22.88 -33.17 -4.42
N LEU A 158 -23.55 -34.23 -4.88
CA LEU A 158 -24.77 -34.76 -4.27
C LEU A 158 -24.50 -35.76 -3.13
N THR A 159 -23.23 -36.15 -2.91
CA THR A 159 -22.87 -37.24 -1.97
C THR A 159 -21.84 -36.82 -0.94
N GLU A 160 -20.74 -36.22 -1.37
CA GLU A 160 -19.59 -35.93 -0.50
C GLU A 160 -19.51 -34.45 -0.07
N LEU A 161 -20.08 -33.52 -0.84
CA LEU A 161 -20.02 -32.08 -0.53
C LEU A 161 -20.66 -31.74 0.83
N THR A 162 -21.79 -32.37 1.15
CA THR A 162 -22.52 -32.17 2.42
C THR A 162 -21.68 -32.52 3.65
N ARG A 163 -20.61 -33.32 3.50
CA ARG A 163 -19.70 -33.66 4.60
C ARG A 163 -18.74 -32.52 4.93
N GLN A 164 -18.64 -31.52 4.05
CA GLN A 164 -17.78 -30.35 4.19
C GLN A 164 -18.60 -29.05 4.27
N GLU A 165 -19.93 -29.15 4.32
CA GLU A 165 -20.87 -28.03 4.30
C GLU A 165 -20.56 -26.98 5.36
N ASP A 166 -20.52 -27.37 6.64
CA ASP A 166 -20.23 -26.46 7.75
C ASP A 166 -18.90 -25.71 7.54
N ALA A 167 -17.84 -26.43 7.18
CA ALA A 167 -16.52 -25.84 6.97
C ALA A 167 -16.49 -24.87 5.77
N LEU A 168 -17.30 -25.12 4.74
CA LEU A 168 -17.42 -24.22 3.59
C LEU A 168 -18.22 -22.97 3.95
N LEU A 169 -19.34 -23.13 4.67
CA LEU A 169 -20.15 -21.99 5.14
C LEU A 169 -19.34 -21.11 6.11
N ASP A 170 -18.62 -21.71 7.06
CA ASP A 170 -17.71 -21.00 7.96
C ASP A 170 -16.66 -20.21 7.17
N MET A 171 -16.07 -20.81 6.14
CA MET A 171 -15.09 -20.14 5.27
C MET A 171 -15.72 -18.98 4.48
N LYS A 172 -16.98 -19.13 4.04
CA LYS A 172 -17.73 -18.06 3.37
C LYS A 172 -17.94 -16.87 4.30
N GLU A 173 -18.50 -17.12 5.47
CA GLU A 173 -18.87 -16.07 6.44
C GLU A 173 -17.65 -15.38 7.06
N SER A 174 -16.57 -16.14 7.30
CA SER A 174 -15.39 -15.62 8.01
C SER A 174 -14.37 -14.92 7.10
N VAL A 175 -14.32 -15.28 5.81
CA VAL A 175 -13.31 -14.77 4.87
C VAL A 175 -13.91 -14.25 3.57
N ILE A 176 -14.65 -15.07 2.82
CA ILE A 176 -15.08 -14.72 1.45
C ILE A 176 -15.97 -13.47 1.46
N ASP A 177 -17.04 -13.48 2.24
CA ASP A 177 -18.02 -12.40 2.26
C ASP A 177 -17.45 -11.11 2.86
N PRO A 178 -16.73 -11.15 4.01
CA PRO A 178 -16.05 -9.96 4.54
C PRO A 178 -15.06 -9.35 3.55
N VAL A 179 -14.25 -10.16 2.87
CA VAL A 179 -13.26 -9.65 1.90
C VAL A 179 -13.95 -9.04 0.68
N ARG A 180 -14.96 -9.70 0.11
CA ARG A 180 -15.72 -9.15 -1.03
C ARG A 180 -16.38 -7.83 -0.64
N LYS A 181 -17.07 -7.80 0.52
CA LYS A 181 -17.72 -6.59 1.05
C LYS A 181 -16.74 -5.46 1.32
N PHE A 182 -15.55 -5.77 1.83
CA PHE A 182 -14.50 -4.78 2.02
C PHE A 182 -14.06 -4.17 0.70
N MET A 183 -13.72 -5.02 -0.28
CA MET A 183 -13.14 -4.61 -1.56
C MET A 183 -14.13 -3.89 -2.48
N SER A 184 -15.43 -4.19 -2.37
CA SER A 184 -16.50 -3.47 -3.08
C SER A 184 -17.10 -2.32 -2.28
N GLY A 185 -16.72 -2.15 -1.01
CA GLY A 185 -17.34 -1.23 -0.07
C GLY A 185 -16.50 0.02 0.23
N PRO A 186 -17.00 0.91 1.11
CA PRO A 186 -16.30 2.13 1.51
C PRO A 186 -15.04 1.86 2.35
N GLN A 187 -14.90 0.66 2.94
CA GLN A 187 -13.73 0.27 3.73
C GLN A 187 -12.44 0.27 2.91
N LYS A 188 -12.50 -0.13 1.63
CA LYS A 188 -11.38 -0.02 0.70
C LYS A 188 -10.85 1.41 0.61
N GLY A 189 -11.74 2.40 0.46
CA GLY A 189 -11.34 3.81 0.40
C GLY A 189 -10.69 4.32 1.69
N ILE A 190 -11.12 3.81 2.86
CA ILE A 190 -10.48 4.12 4.14
C ILE A 190 -9.05 3.56 4.16
N PHE A 191 -8.87 2.31 3.75
CA PHE A 191 -7.55 1.67 3.68
C PHE A 191 -6.62 2.40 2.72
N ASP A 192 -7.09 2.75 1.52
CA ASP A 192 -6.31 3.46 0.50
C ASP A 192 -5.86 4.84 1.00
N ASN A 193 -6.76 5.58 1.66
CA ASN A 193 -6.44 6.88 2.26
C ASN A 193 -5.39 6.75 3.37
N ALA A 194 -5.57 5.77 4.26
CA ALA A 194 -4.63 5.50 5.35
C ALA A 194 -3.24 5.14 4.82
N ARG A 195 -3.17 4.25 3.82
CA ARG A 195 -1.92 3.84 3.17
C ARG A 195 -1.23 5.01 2.48
N THR A 196 -1.97 5.80 1.72
CA THR A 196 -1.44 6.99 1.04
C THR A 196 -0.90 8.01 2.04
N PHE A 197 -1.64 8.23 3.13
CA PHE A 197 -1.21 9.13 4.21
C PHE A 197 0.10 8.65 4.84
N VAL A 198 0.19 7.38 5.23
CA VAL A 198 1.40 6.76 5.77
C VAL A 198 2.58 6.94 4.83
N GLN A 199 2.45 6.58 3.56
CA GLN A 199 3.52 6.72 2.57
C GLN A 199 3.97 8.19 2.38
N SER A 200 3.04 9.15 2.48
CA SER A 200 3.36 10.57 2.29
C SER A 200 4.00 11.22 3.52
N GLN A 201 3.74 10.71 4.72
CA GLN A 201 4.14 11.31 6.00
C GLN A 201 5.14 10.46 6.78
N GLU A 202 5.58 9.31 6.25
CA GLU A 202 6.50 8.39 6.93
C GLU A 202 7.73 9.11 7.50
N SER A 203 8.36 9.99 6.71
CA SER A 203 9.51 10.79 7.10
C SER A 203 9.25 11.75 8.27
N ASN A 204 7.99 12.10 8.53
CA ASN A 204 7.59 12.96 9.64
C ASN A 204 7.36 12.18 10.93
N PHE A 205 7.06 10.87 10.87
CA PHE A 205 6.64 10.11 12.05
C PHE A 205 7.69 10.02 13.16
N VAL A 206 8.99 10.09 12.81
CA VAL A 206 10.08 10.14 13.80
C VAL A 206 10.05 11.39 14.68
N TYR A 207 9.34 12.44 14.25
CA TYR A 207 9.20 13.71 14.98
C TYR A 207 7.84 13.84 15.68
N ILE A 208 7.01 12.79 15.65
CA ILE A 208 5.69 12.79 16.28
C ILE A 208 5.74 11.93 17.54
N ASP A 209 5.34 12.53 18.67
CA ASP A 209 5.23 11.81 19.93
C ASP A 209 3.98 10.93 19.97
N GLY A 210 4.16 9.69 20.43
CA GLY A 210 3.11 8.70 20.62
C GLY A 210 3.33 7.45 19.77
N ASP A 211 2.38 6.52 19.88
CA ASP A 211 2.40 5.23 19.18
C ASP A 211 1.39 5.16 18.02
N GLU A 212 0.66 6.25 17.74
CA GLU A 212 -0.40 6.25 16.72
C GLU A 212 0.12 5.94 15.31
N SER A 213 1.33 6.38 14.97
CA SER A 213 1.99 6.03 13.71
C SER A 213 2.22 4.53 13.58
N ALA A 214 2.76 3.91 14.63
CA ALA A 214 2.96 2.47 14.70
C ALA A 214 1.62 1.70 14.66
N GLN A 215 0.60 2.18 15.36
CA GLN A 215 -0.74 1.56 15.38
C GLN A 215 -1.40 1.58 14.00
N VAL A 216 -1.34 2.69 13.27
CA VAL A 216 -1.90 2.78 11.90
C VAL A 216 -1.14 1.84 10.96
N VAL A 217 0.19 1.83 11.01
CA VAL A 217 1.02 0.94 10.18
C VAL A 217 0.74 -0.54 10.49
N ALA A 218 0.64 -0.90 11.77
CA ALA A 218 0.30 -2.26 12.18
C ALA A 218 -1.09 -2.66 11.69
N SER A 219 -2.07 -1.77 11.75
CA SER A 219 -3.44 -2.04 11.28
C SER A 219 -3.52 -2.22 9.77
N LEU A 220 -2.65 -1.58 8.99
CA LEU A 220 -2.57 -1.77 7.54
C LEU A 220 -1.87 -3.07 7.13
N THR A 221 -1.10 -3.68 8.04
CA THR A 221 -0.43 -4.97 7.83
C THR A 221 -1.14 -6.13 8.52
N ASP A 222 -2.15 -5.86 9.35
CA ASP A 222 -2.98 -6.87 10.03
C ASP A 222 -3.72 -7.77 9.00
N PRO A 223 -3.49 -9.09 9.01
CA PRO A 223 -4.18 -10.04 8.14
C PRO A 223 -5.69 -10.05 8.29
N GLU A 224 -6.23 -9.54 9.40
CA GLU A 224 -7.68 -9.50 9.65
C GLU A 224 -8.26 -8.09 9.66
N CYS A 225 -7.56 -7.10 9.09
CA CYS A 225 -7.98 -5.71 9.14
C CYS A 225 -9.36 -5.45 8.48
N TYR A 226 -9.81 -6.37 7.62
CA TYR A 226 -11.13 -6.35 6.98
C TYR A 226 -12.31 -6.72 7.90
N LYS A 227 -12.06 -7.29 9.08
CA LYS A 227 -13.12 -7.74 9.99
C LYS A 227 -13.58 -6.65 10.96
N GLY A 228 -14.84 -6.72 11.35
CA GLY A 228 -15.43 -5.89 12.40
C GLY A 228 -15.32 -4.39 12.13
N ASN A 229 -14.98 -3.62 13.18
CA ASN A 229 -14.86 -2.16 13.14
C ASN A 229 -13.42 -1.66 12.97
N ARG A 230 -12.45 -2.55 12.66
CA ARG A 230 -11.02 -2.21 12.56
C ARG A 230 -10.75 -1.04 11.61
N MET A 231 -11.36 -1.02 10.42
CA MET A 231 -11.20 0.11 9.50
C MET A 231 -11.77 1.43 10.02
N GLN A 232 -12.83 1.41 10.83
CA GLN A 232 -13.31 2.65 11.45
C GLN A 232 -12.31 3.15 12.50
N GLN A 233 -11.66 2.25 13.23
CA GLN A 233 -10.58 2.61 14.15
C GLN A 233 -9.38 3.19 13.40
N VAL A 234 -8.97 2.57 12.29
CA VAL A 234 -7.90 3.09 11.41
C VAL A 234 -8.25 4.50 10.93
N LYS A 235 -9.49 4.73 10.51
CA LYS A 235 -9.94 6.07 10.08
C LYS A 235 -9.74 7.10 11.21
N THR A 236 -10.19 6.79 12.42
CA THR A 236 -10.03 7.68 13.58
C THR A 236 -8.56 7.92 13.90
N GLN A 237 -7.74 6.87 13.95
CA GLN A 237 -6.30 6.98 14.22
C GLN A 237 -5.58 7.81 13.17
N VAL A 238 -5.93 7.66 11.88
CA VAL A 238 -5.37 8.46 10.78
C VAL A 238 -5.72 9.93 10.94
N GLU A 239 -6.98 10.28 11.27
CA GLU A 239 -7.35 11.68 11.49
C GLU A 239 -6.62 12.28 12.70
N THR A 240 -6.48 11.53 13.80
CA THR A 240 -5.69 11.95 14.97
C THR A 240 -4.23 12.18 14.60
N LEU A 241 -3.60 11.22 13.93
CA LEU A 241 -2.20 11.29 13.53
C LEU A 241 -1.96 12.43 12.52
N LYS A 242 -2.89 12.65 11.59
CA LYS A 242 -2.87 13.78 10.65
C LYS A 242 -2.93 15.12 11.38
N GLY A 243 -3.75 15.22 12.42
CA GLY A 243 -3.79 16.39 13.30
C GLY A 243 -2.44 16.63 13.98
N LYS A 244 -1.84 15.60 14.57
CA LYS A 244 -0.51 15.70 15.21
C LYS A 244 0.58 16.11 14.23
N VAL A 245 0.62 15.50 13.04
CA VAL A 245 1.61 15.82 12.00
C VAL A 245 1.48 17.27 11.57
N THR A 246 0.25 17.74 11.30
CA THR A 246 -0.01 19.13 10.92
C THR A 246 0.44 20.09 12.02
N ALA A 247 0.04 19.83 13.26
CA ALA A 247 0.41 20.67 14.39
C ALA A 247 1.94 20.73 14.59
N GLN A 248 2.65 19.61 14.43
CA GLN A 248 4.10 19.59 14.56
C GLN A 248 4.78 20.37 13.42
N ILE A 249 4.29 20.25 12.17
CA ILE A 249 4.80 21.03 11.04
C ILE A 249 4.59 22.53 11.31
N GLU A 250 3.40 22.94 11.73
CA GLU A 250 3.08 24.34 12.03
C GLU A 250 3.96 24.89 13.17
N ALA A 251 4.17 24.10 14.23
CA ALA A 251 5.04 24.48 15.34
C ALA A 251 6.50 24.68 14.89
N GLU A 252 7.03 23.79 14.05
CA GLU A 252 8.39 23.89 13.53
C GLU A 252 8.55 25.08 12.56
N ILE A 253 7.56 25.35 11.71
CA ILE A 253 7.53 26.54 10.85
C ILE A 253 7.49 27.81 11.69
N ALA A 254 6.62 27.88 12.70
CA ALA A 254 6.50 29.04 13.58
C ALA A 254 7.82 29.32 14.31
N LYS A 255 8.44 28.28 14.87
CA LYS A 255 9.75 28.36 15.54
C LYS A 255 10.84 28.86 14.58
N ALA A 256 10.89 28.33 13.36
CA ALA A 256 11.88 28.74 12.38
C ALA A 256 11.71 30.22 11.97
N ARG A 257 10.47 30.66 11.77
CA ARG A 257 10.14 32.06 11.46
C ARG A 257 10.49 33.00 12.59
N GLU A 258 10.16 32.65 13.83
CA GLU A 258 10.52 33.46 15.00
C GLU A 258 12.04 33.61 15.13
N THR A 259 12.77 32.53 14.90
CA THR A 259 14.24 32.53 14.92
C THR A 259 14.80 33.45 13.83
N VAL A 260 14.35 33.30 12.58
CA VAL A 260 14.80 34.12 11.45
C VAL A 260 14.38 35.58 11.59
N ALA A 261 13.19 35.87 12.12
CA ALA A 261 12.74 37.22 12.43
C ALA A 261 13.63 37.88 13.50
N THR A 262 14.05 37.12 14.51
CA THR A 262 15.00 37.60 15.52
C THR A 262 16.35 37.93 14.90
N LEU A 263 16.87 37.07 14.01
CA LEU A 263 18.12 37.34 13.27
C LEU A 263 18.01 38.57 12.35
N LYS A 264 16.87 38.73 11.66
CA LYS A 264 16.57 39.89 10.83
C LYS A 264 16.56 41.16 11.67
N GLY A 265 15.87 41.15 12.81
CA GLY A 265 15.83 42.27 13.75
C GLY A 265 17.22 42.64 14.27
N ARG A 266 18.04 41.66 14.65
CA ARG A 266 19.44 41.87 15.05
C ARG A 266 20.27 42.52 13.94
N LEU A 267 20.14 42.04 12.71
CA LEU A 267 20.88 42.58 11.56
C LEU A 267 20.43 44.01 11.23
N CYS A 268 19.12 44.26 11.14
CA CYS A 268 18.58 45.59 10.85
C CYS A 268 18.85 46.61 11.96
N GLY A 269 19.06 46.15 13.20
CA GLY A 269 19.46 46.98 14.33
C GLY A 269 20.94 47.38 14.33
N MET A 270 21.77 46.81 13.45
CA MET A 270 23.18 47.18 13.35
C MET A 270 23.35 48.56 12.71
N ALA A 271 24.31 49.35 13.20
CA ALA A 271 24.62 50.66 12.64
C ALA A 271 25.07 50.56 11.18
N GLU A 272 25.78 49.49 10.83
CA GLU A 272 26.17 49.14 9.46
C GLU A 272 24.96 49.08 8.52
N PHE A 273 23.82 48.52 8.96
CA PHE A 273 22.62 48.44 8.12
C PHE A 273 22.00 49.82 7.86
N GLY A 274 22.00 50.70 8.87
CA GLY A 274 21.51 52.08 8.74
C GLY A 274 22.35 52.94 7.81
N ALA A 275 23.62 52.59 7.58
CA ALA A 275 24.52 53.28 6.66
C ALA A 275 24.35 52.84 5.18
N LEU A 276 23.64 51.74 4.92
CA LEU A 276 23.36 51.25 3.57
C LEU A 276 22.29 52.10 2.85
N ASN A 277 22.33 52.13 1.52
CA ASN A 277 21.25 52.72 0.72
C ASN A 277 20.02 51.78 0.62
N GLY A 278 18.86 52.32 0.20
CA GLY A 278 17.61 51.54 0.15
C GLY A 278 17.67 50.27 -0.71
N GLY A 279 18.40 50.30 -1.83
CA GLY A 279 18.57 49.11 -2.68
C GLY A 279 19.45 48.04 -2.03
N GLN A 280 20.49 48.43 -1.30
CA GLN A 280 21.33 47.52 -0.52
C GLN A 280 20.57 46.95 0.68
N GLN A 281 19.76 47.76 1.37
CA GLN A 281 18.90 47.29 2.46
C GLN A 281 17.88 46.25 1.97
N GLU A 282 17.29 46.47 0.79
CA GLU A 282 16.38 45.50 0.17
C GLU A 282 17.10 44.20 -0.21
N GLN A 283 18.32 44.27 -0.77
CA GLN A 283 19.11 43.08 -1.08
C GLN A 283 19.46 42.24 0.15
N ILE A 284 19.78 42.88 1.28
CA ILE A 284 20.11 42.17 2.52
C ILE A 284 18.86 41.57 3.18
N THR A 285 17.71 42.23 3.08
CA THR A 285 16.46 41.74 3.69
C THR A 285 15.72 40.72 2.83
N ARG A 286 15.98 40.67 1.52
CA ARG A 286 15.34 39.76 0.58
C ARG A 286 15.47 38.28 0.93
N PRO A 287 16.65 37.73 1.30
CA PRO A 287 16.77 36.31 1.66
C PRO A 287 15.94 35.91 2.87
N PHE A 288 15.69 36.82 3.82
CA PHE A 288 14.77 36.56 4.94
C PHE A 288 13.33 36.40 4.44
N ASN A 289 12.88 37.26 3.52
CA ASN A 289 11.53 37.18 2.96
C ASN A 289 11.35 35.92 2.07
N GLU A 290 12.40 35.54 1.34
CA GLU A 290 12.44 34.31 0.54
C GLU A 290 12.42 33.07 1.44
N PHE A 291 13.16 33.08 2.56
CA PHE A 291 13.11 32.04 3.60
C PHE A 291 11.68 31.89 4.14
N ASP A 292 11.06 33.00 4.57
CA ASP A 292 9.71 32.99 5.14
C ASP A 292 8.69 32.41 4.15
N SER A 293 8.76 32.81 2.87
CA SER A 293 7.88 32.32 1.82
C SER A 293 8.13 30.84 1.47
N GLY A 294 9.40 30.41 1.54
CA GLY A 294 9.82 29.06 1.20
C GLY A 294 9.46 28.04 2.27
N ILE A 295 9.64 28.40 3.55
CA ILE A 295 9.42 27.51 4.69
C ILE A 295 7.93 27.23 4.92
N GLU A 296 7.06 28.19 4.60
CA GLU A 296 5.60 28.10 4.69
C GLU A 296 5.01 26.95 3.85
N ARG A 297 5.70 26.56 2.76
CA ARG A 297 5.26 25.52 1.83
C ARG A 297 5.84 24.15 2.16
N GLN A 298 6.73 24.06 3.15
CA GLN A 298 7.40 22.83 3.50
C GLN A 298 6.46 21.89 4.27
N LYS A 299 6.52 20.61 3.92
CA LYS A 299 5.72 19.55 4.55
C LYS A 299 6.56 18.56 5.35
N LEU A 300 7.88 18.64 5.25
CA LEU A 300 8.80 17.72 5.91
C LEU A 300 9.51 18.44 7.06
N ILE A 301 9.33 17.93 8.27
CA ILE A 301 9.91 18.51 9.49
C ILE A 301 11.45 18.54 9.40
N ALA A 302 12.04 17.47 8.86
CA ALA A 302 13.49 17.39 8.63
C ALA A 302 13.99 18.52 7.72
N VAL A 303 13.25 18.85 6.65
CA VAL A 303 13.62 19.90 5.69
C VAL A 303 13.45 21.28 6.33
N ILE A 304 12.39 21.50 7.11
CA ILE A 304 12.18 22.75 7.87
C ILE A 304 13.37 23.00 8.79
N ARG A 305 13.76 21.99 9.59
CA ARG A 305 14.90 22.07 10.51
C ARG A 305 16.23 22.29 9.79
N ASP A 306 16.48 21.58 8.68
CA ASP A 306 17.71 21.75 7.90
C ASP A 306 17.78 23.13 7.24
N THR A 307 16.66 23.63 6.73
CA THR A 307 16.58 24.97 6.10
C THR A 307 16.89 26.05 7.13
N LEU A 308 16.32 25.97 8.33
CA LEU A 308 16.64 26.89 9.43
C LEU A 308 18.13 26.84 9.77
N ARG A 309 18.68 25.64 9.99
CA ARG A 309 20.10 25.47 10.33
C ARG A 309 21.02 26.07 9.27
N ARG A 310 20.78 25.80 7.99
CA ARG A 310 21.56 26.38 6.88
C ARG A 310 21.49 27.90 6.88
N PHE A 311 20.32 28.46 7.14
CA PHE A 311 20.15 29.90 7.22
C PHE A 311 20.98 30.50 8.37
N GLU A 312 20.94 29.90 9.56
CA GLU A 312 21.70 30.35 10.73
C GLU A 312 23.22 30.27 10.52
N GLU A 313 23.69 29.14 9.99
CA GLU A 313 25.12 28.82 9.91
C GLU A 313 25.81 29.40 8.67
N SER A 314 25.10 29.54 7.55
CA SER A 314 25.69 29.92 6.25
C SER A 314 25.10 31.22 5.70
N ASP A 315 23.79 31.29 5.49
CA ASP A 315 23.19 32.43 4.78
C ASP A 315 23.32 33.72 5.60
N TYR A 316 23.03 33.63 6.89
CA TYR A 316 23.13 34.78 7.80
C TYR A 316 24.58 35.29 7.93
N GLN A 317 25.56 34.38 7.92
CA GLN A 317 26.99 34.73 7.90
C GLN A 317 27.41 35.46 6.62
N SER A 318 26.92 34.97 5.47
CA SER A 318 27.15 35.62 4.17
C SER A 318 26.56 37.03 4.14
N LEU A 319 25.37 37.22 4.71
CA LEU A 319 24.71 38.53 4.78
C LEU A 319 25.47 39.52 5.67
N LEU A 320 25.95 39.09 6.84
CA LEU A 320 26.80 39.91 7.71
C LEU A 320 28.09 40.32 7.00
N SER A 321 28.74 39.39 6.30
CA SER A 321 29.96 39.64 5.53
C SER A 321 29.72 40.64 4.40
N GLN A 322 28.62 40.47 3.65
CA GLN A 322 28.24 41.35 2.56
C GLN A 322 27.94 42.78 3.04
N MET A 323 27.12 42.92 4.09
CA MET A 323 26.82 44.21 4.70
C MET A 323 28.09 44.93 5.16
N THR A 324 28.98 44.20 5.83
CA THR A 324 30.26 44.77 6.30
C THR A 324 31.10 45.27 5.13
N SER A 325 31.21 44.49 4.05
CA SER A 325 31.99 44.88 2.86
C SER A 325 31.49 46.17 2.21
N TRP A 326 30.19 46.43 2.21
CA TRP A 326 29.60 47.65 1.63
C TRP A 326 29.71 48.88 2.52
N THR A 327 29.93 48.69 3.83
CA THR A 327 30.04 49.76 4.82
C THR A 327 31.48 50.10 5.19
N GLN A 328 32.46 49.32 4.73
CA GLN A 328 33.86 49.67 4.92
C GLN A 328 34.21 50.93 4.12
N PRO A 329 34.86 51.93 4.76
CA PRO A 329 35.34 53.11 4.04
C PRO A 329 36.37 52.69 2.98
N ALA A 330 36.24 53.23 1.77
CA ALA A 330 37.22 53.02 0.71
C ALA A 330 38.63 53.36 1.25
N PRO A 331 39.65 52.51 1.01
CA PRO A 331 40.99 52.77 1.51
C PRO A 331 41.46 54.12 0.98
N THR A 332 41.86 55.01 1.89
CA THR A 332 42.47 56.28 1.53
C THR A 332 43.69 55.99 0.64
N PRO A 333 43.77 56.54 -0.58
CA PRO A 333 44.95 56.40 -1.40
C PRO A 333 46.13 56.97 -0.62
N LYS A 334 47.12 56.13 -0.29
CA LYS A 334 48.40 56.63 0.23
C LYS A 334 48.92 57.68 -0.76
N PRO A 335 49.29 58.90 -0.32
CA PRO A 335 49.86 59.89 -1.22
C PRO A 335 51.08 59.29 -1.92
N ALA A 336 51.05 59.26 -3.25
CA ALA A 336 52.19 58.88 -4.06
C ALA A 336 53.34 59.84 -3.75
N LEU A 337 54.46 59.31 -3.24
CA LEU A 337 55.72 60.04 -3.16
C LEU A 337 56.19 60.36 -4.58
N VAL A 338 56.27 61.66 -4.89
CA VAL A 338 56.77 62.24 -6.14
C VAL A 338 58.32 62.21 -6.13
N PRO A 339 59.01 62.08 -7.29
CA PRO A 339 60.28 61.36 -7.40
C PRO A 339 61.54 62.24 -7.29
N GLY A 340 62.63 61.65 -6.77
CA GLY A 340 63.99 62.20 -6.80
C GLY A 340 64.99 61.17 -7.32
N GLN A 341 65.67 61.51 -8.42
CA GLN A 341 66.56 60.66 -9.22
C GLN A 341 67.96 60.49 -8.59
N THR A 342 68.59 59.32 -8.80
CA THR A 342 69.89 59.19 -9.52
C THR A 342 70.23 57.71 -9.82
N SER A 343 70.17 57.36 -11.12
CA SER A 343 71.13 56.56 -11.94
C SER A 343 71.84 55.31 -11.35
N THR A 344 71.98 54.13 -11.98
CA THR A 344 71.70 53.52 -13.31
C THR A 344 71.89 51.95 -13.17
N PRO A 345 71.99 51.08 -14.22
CA PRO A 345 70.92 50.20 -14.70
C PRO A 345 71.26 48.68 -14.69
N TYR A 346 70.31 47.77 -14.47
CA TYR A 346 70.46 46.39 -14.96
C TYR A 346 69.12 45.73 -15.30
N ASP A 347 69.15 45.02 -16.43
CA ASP A 347 68.05 44.47 -17.20
C ASP A 347 67.23 43.37 -16.51
N GLY A 348 65.91 43.42 -16.74
CA GLY A 348 65.15 42.26 -17.21
C GLY A 348 64.66 41.22 -16.20
N ALA A 349 63.62 41.54 -15.40
CA ALA A 349 62.47 40.66 -15.14
C ALA A 349 61.42 41.36 -14.25
N LYS A 350 60.15 41.20 -14.62
CA LYS A 350 58.95 41.89 -14.10
C LYS A 350 58.86 42.00 -12.56
N PRO A 351 58.51 43.16 -11.98
CA PRO A 351 58.12 43.24 -10.59
C PRO A 351 56.68 42.72 -10.44
N THR A 352 56.52 41.57 -9.80
CA THR A 352 55.23 41.14 -9.24
C THR A 352 54.88 42.12 -8.14
N GLN A 353 53.87 42.97 -8.36
CA GLN A 353 53.29 43.79 -7.30
C GLN A 353 52.89 42.86 -6.13
N PRO A 354 53.30 43.13 -4.89
CA PRO A 354 52.65 42.54 -3.74
C PRO A 354 51.26 43.17 -3.69
N THR A 355 50.25 42.44 -4.16
CA THR A 355 48.86 42.76 -3.86
C THR A 355 48.73 42.63 -2.35
N VAL A 356 48.76 43.75 -1.63
CA VAL A 356 48.46 43.78 -0.19
C VAL A 356 47.03 43.27 -0.08
N ALA A 357 46.87 42.04 0.40
CA ALA A 357 45.56 41.45 0.64
C ALA A 357 44.80 42.36 1.61
N GLU A 358 43.67 42.89 1.15
CA GLU A 358 42.71 43.62 1.97
C GLU A 358 42.40 42.80 3.24
N PRO A 359 42.34 43.41 4.44
CA PRO A 359 41.88 42.70 5.62
C PRO A 359 40.37 42.47 5.46
N ARG A 360 40.00 41.36 4.82
CA ARG A 360 38.63 40.86 4.80
C ARG A 360 38.27 40.47 6.23
N ILE A 361 37.27 41.14 6.79
CA ILE A 361 36.73 40.76 8.10
C ILE A 361 36.06 39.40 7.94
N GLU A 362 36.68 38.37 8.50
CA GLU A 362 36.14 37.02 8.53
C GLU A 362 35.20 36.88 9.72
N TYR A 363 33.99 36.36 9.49
CA TYR A 363 33.05 36.06 10.55
C TYR A 363 33.14 34.58 10.96
N VAL A 364 33.11 34.32 12.26
CA VAL A 364 33.09 32.97 12.83
C VAL A 364 31.88 32.80 13.76
N SER A 365 31.22 31.66 13.72
CA SER A 365 30.15 31.34 14.66
C SER A 365 30.71 31.11 16.06
N SER A 366 30.02 31.63 17.09
CA SER A 366 30.36 31.35 18.50
C SER A 366 30.42 29.85 18.80
N ARG A 367 29.62 29.04 18.11
CA ARG A 367 29.56 27.57 18.28
C ARG A 367 30.77 26.84 17.68
N SER A 368 31.48 27.43 16.73
CA SER A 368 32.68 26.81 16.14
C SER A 368 33.97 27.15 16.90
N VAL A 369 33.89 28.09 17.87
CA VAL A 369 35.00 28.42 18.76
C VAL A 369 35.21 27.27 19.74
N LYS A 370 36.34 26.57 19.63
CA LYS A 370 36.69 25.46 20.52
C LYS A 370 37.12 25.99 21.87
N VAL A 371 36.26 25.83 22.87
CA VAL A 371 36.60 26.07 24.28
C VAL A 371 37.25 24.81 24.84
N SER A 372 38.51 24.91 25.27
CA SER A 372 39.20 23.80 25.92
C SER A 372 38.86 23.81 27.40
N PHE A 373 38.21 22.76 27.89
CA PHE A 373 37.85 22.60 29.29
C PHE A 373 38.17 21.17 29.77
N ASP A 374 38.61 21.02 31.01
CA ASP A 374 39.14 19.77 31.56
C ASP A 374 38.07 18.74 31.96
N LYS A 375 36.80 19.16 32.04
CA LYS A 375 35.66 18.30 32.41
C LYS A 375 34.66 18.13 31.26
N ALA A 376 33.98 16.97 31.25
CA ALA A 376 32.94 16.66 30.27
C ALA A 376 31.54 17.23 30.61
N TRP A 377 31.32 17.67 31.84
CA TRP A 377 30.08 18.33 32.29
C TRP A 377 30.39 19.32 33.41
N LEU A 378 29.52 20.32 33.58
CA LEU A 378 29.58 21.31 34.66
C LEU A 378 28.75 20.79 35.83
N SER A 379 29.38 20.50 36.97
CA SER A 379 28.70 19.85 38.11
C SER A 379 28.33 20.79 39.25
N ASP A 380 28.91 21.98 39.29
CA ASP A 380 28.68 22.99 40.32
C ASP A 380 28.86 24.41 39.75
N GLU A 381 28.56 25.43 40.56
CA GLU A 381 28.68 26.83 40.16
C GLU A 381 30.13 27.24 39.84
N ALA A 382 31.12 26.61 40.49
CA ALA A 382 32.54 26.90 40.23
C ALA A 382 33.00 26.35 38.87
N ASP A 383 32.46 25.22 38.43
CA ASP A 383 32.66 24.67 37.09
C ASP A 383 32.11 25.63 36.02
N VAL A 384 30.94 26.22 36.26
CA VAL A 384 30.34 27.22 35.34
C VAL A 384 31.27 28.42 35.17
N GLU A 385 31.74 29.01 36.27
CA GLU A 385 32.60 30.20 36.21
C GLU A 385 33.92 29.92 35.48
N ARG A 386 34.56 28.77 35.76
CA ARG A 386 35.79 28.37 35.06
C ARG A 386 35.57 28.15 33.58
N TYR A 387 34.44 27.53 33.20
CA TYR A 387 34.08 27.34 31.80
C TYR A 387 33.84 28.69 31.09
N LEU A 388 33.18 29.64 31.76
CA LEU A 388 32.97 30.99 31.23
C LEU A 388 34.28 31.75 31.01
N GLU A 389 35.28 31.62 31.89
CA GLU A 389 36.59 32.25 31.68
C GLU A 389 37.31 31.61 30.48
N SER A 390 37.31 30.28 30.35
CA SER A 390 37.88 29.59 29.18
C SER A 390 37.17 29.99 27.88
N MET A 391 35.84 30.15 27.92
CA MET A 391 35.06 30.63 26.79
C MET A 391 35.41 32.08 26.44
N ARG A 392 35.54 32.95 27.45
CA ARG A 392 35.94 34.34 27.28
C ARG A 392 37.31 34.47 26.62
N GLU A 393 38.30 33.71 27.08
CA GLU A 393 39.63 33.70 26.49
C GLU A 393 39.59 33.25 25.02
N ALA A 394 38.89 32.16 24.71
CA ALA A 394 38.78 31.65 23.34
C ALA A 394 38.10 32.64 22.39
N LEU A 395 37.06 33.34 22.86
CA LEU A 395 36.39 34.39 22.09
C LEU A 395 37.31 35.61 21.87
N LEU A 396 38.02 36.07 22.90
CA LEU A 396 38.95 37.18 22.78
C LEU A 396 40.10 36.86 21.80
N ASP A 397 40.56 35.62 21.76
CA ASP A 397 41.61 35.18 20.83
C ASP A 397 41.16 35.20 19.37
N GLU A 398 39.92 34.80 19.05
CA GLU A 398 39.40 34.94 17.69
C GLU A 398 39.21 36.42 17.28
N ILE A 399 38.78 37.27 18.21
CA ILE A 399 38.69 38.73 17.97
C ILE A 399 40.08 39.33 17.70
N ARG A 400 41.11 38.94 18.47
CA ARG A 400 42.51 39.38 18.27
C ARG A 400 43.07 38.95 16.92
N LYS A 401 42.60 37.85 16.35
CA LYS A 401 42.94 37.40 14.97
C LYS A 401 42.26 38.24 13.88
N GLY A 402 41.51 39.29 14.25
CA GLY A 402 40.81 40.17 13.32
C GLY A 402 39.46 39.64 12.85
N LYS A 403 38.96 38.57 13.47
CA LYS A 403 37.65 37.99 13.14
C LYS A 403 36.54 38.65 13.94
N ARG A 404 35.32 38.64 13.41
CA ARG A 404 34.10 39.00 14.15
C ARG A 404 33.35 37.74 14.54
N ILE A 405 32.87 37.69 15.77
CA ILE A 405 32.16 36.51 16.29
C ILE A 405 30.66 36.74 16.20
N GLN A 406 29.96 35.87 15.47
CA GLN A 406 28.51 35.81 15.40
C GLN A 406 28.00 35.07 16.64
N ILE A 407 27.17 35.75 17.45
CA ILE A 407 26.61 35.22 18.70
C ILE A 407 25.30 34.48 18.44
#